data_AF-A0A8J4H9U2-F1
#
_entry.id   AF-A0A8J4H9U2-F1
#
_cell.length_a   1.000
_cell.length_b   1.000
_cell.length_c   1.000
_cell.angle_alpha   90.00
_cell.angle_beta   90.00
_cell.angle_gamma   90.00
#
_symmetry.space_group_name_H-M   'P 1'
#
loop_
_entity.id
_entity.type
_entity.pdbx_description
1 polymer ?
#
loop_
_entity_poly.entity_id
_entity_poly.type
_entity_poly.pdbx_seq_one_letter_code
_entity_poly.pdbx_strand_id
1 'polypeptide(L)'
;MTEHRDDPTPEPTIEELRAETASLQRQLQEVTETARARVIRAELKAEAVRAGMIDLDGLKLLDANAIKLNSDGEVEGASAIMAKFKRDKPWLFGALSSSSRATPPVAEPPRQKRASEMSPDEYRAARAELLRRR
;
A
#
# COMPACT_ATOMS: atom_id res chain seq x y z
N MET A 1 11.94 -30.44 -61.94
CA MET A 1 10.62 -29.80 -61.72
C MET A 1 9.90 -30.63 -60.69
N THR A 2 10.01 -30.26 -59.42
CA THR A 2 9.27 -30.88 -58.31
C THR A 2 8.03 -30.03 -58.08
N GLU A 3 6.87 -30.57 -58.46
CA GLU A 3 5.57 -29.93 -58.28
C GLU A 3 5.26 -29.83 -56.78
N HIS A 4 5.19 -28.59 -56.30
CA HIS A 4 4.67 -28.27 -54.97
C HIS A 4 3.16 -28.47 -55.03
N ARG A 5 2.67 -29.58 -54.46
CA ARG A 5 1.24 -29.79 -54.25
C ARG A 5 0.80 -28.83 -53.15
N ASP A 6 0.19 -27.72 -53.55
CA ASP A 6 -0.63 -26.91 -52.67
C ASP A 6 -1.89 -27.73 -52.34
N ASP A 7 -1.81 -28.50 -51.24
CA ASP A 7 -3.01 -29.09 -50.64
C ASP A 7 -3.88 -27.95 -50.11
N PRO A 8 -5.15 -27.80 -50.56
CA PRO A 8 -6.04 -26.79 -50.03
C PRO A 8 -6.32 -27.12 -48.56
N THR A 9 -5.93 -26.21 -47.67
CA THR A 9 -6.29 -26.32 -46.25
C THR A 9 -7.81 -26.37 -46.19
N PRO A 10 -8.42 -27.41 -45.57
CA PRO A 10 -9.88 -27.51 -45.54
C PRO A 10 -10.45 -26.29 -44.84
N GLU A 11 -11.38 -25.59 -45.51
CA GLU A 11 -12.06 -24.44 -44.92
C GLU A 11 -12.84 -24.91 -43.69
N PRO A 12 -12.71 -24.22 -42.54
CA PRO A 12 -13.39 -24.61 -41.32
C PRO A 12 -14.91 -24.53 -41.55
N THR A 13 -15.60 -25.59 -41.15
CA THR A 13 -17.05 -25.65 -41.27
C THR A 13 -17.71 -24.60 -40.36
N ILE A 14 -18.91 -24.16 -40.72
CA ILE A 14 -19.67 -23.18 -39.92
C ILE A 14 -19.89 -23.69 -38.48
N GLU A 15 -19.99 -25.00 -38.28
CA GLU A 15 -20.12 -25.62 -36.97
C GLU A 15 -18.82 -25.54 -36.15
N GLU A 16 -17.67 -25.78 -36.76
CA GLU A 16 -16.35 -25.61 -36.11
C GLU A 16 -16.12 -24.15 -35.71
N LEU A 17 -16.45 -23.18 -36.57
CA LEU A 17 -16.37 -21.76 -36.27
C LEU A 17 -17.30 -21.36 -35.10
N ARG A 18 -18.49 -21.95 -35.01
CA ARG A 18 -19.41 -21.74 -33.87
C ARG A 18 -18.87 -22.36 -32.58
N ALA A 19 -18.28 -23.54 -32.65
CA ALA A 19 -17.68 -24.20 -31.50
C ALA A 19 -16.46 -23.43 -30.98
N GLU A 20 -15.63 -22.92 -31.88
CA GLU A 20 -14.46 -22.10 -31.56
C GLU A 20 -14.86 -20.73 -30.99
N THR A 21 -15.82 -20.04 -31.58
CA THR A 21 -16.33 -18.78 -31.01
C THR A 21 -16.94 -18.97 -29.62
N ALA A 22 -17.69 -20.06 -29.39
CA ALA A 22 -18.22 -20.38 -28.07
C ALA A 22 -17.13 -20.71 -27.04
N SER A 23 -16.05 -21.39 -27.45
CA SER A 23 -14.93 -21.69 -26.55
C SER A 23 -14.14 -20.43 -26.21
N LEU A 24 -13.88 -19.56 -27.20
CA LEU A 24 -13.23 -18.27 -27.03
C LEU A 24 -14.05 -17.33 -26.13
N GLN A 25 -15.38 -17.31 -26.29
CA GLN A 25 -16.26 -16.53 -25.42
C GLN A 25 -16.19 -16.99 -23.95
N ARG A 26 -16.17 -18.32 -23.71
CA ARG A 26 -16.00 -18.86 -22.35
C ARG A 26 -14.64 -18.51 -21.77
N GLN A 27 -13.56 -18.66 -22.55
CA GLN A 27 -12.21 -18.30 -22.12
C GLN A 27 -12.11 -16.80 -21.81
N LEU A 28 -12.68 -15.93 -22.66
CA LEU A 28 -12.74 -14.49 -22.40
C LEU A 28 -13.51 -14.19 -21.12
N GLN A 29 -14.63 -14.84 -20.90
CA GLN A 29 -15.43 -14.64 -19.69
C GLN A 29 -14.66 -15.06 -18.43
N GLU A 30 -14.02 -16.22 -18.43
CA GLU A 30 -13.22 -16.71 -17.29
C GLU A 30 -12.03 -15.79 -16.99
N VAL A 31 -11.31 -15.36 -18.04
CA VAL A 31 -10.18 -14.44 -17.91
C VAL A 31 -10.63 -13.08 -17.40
N THR A 32 -11.74 -12.55 -17.92
CA THR A 32 -12.26 -11.24 -17.50
C THR A 32 -12.79 -11.27 -16.07
N GLU A 33 -13.47 -12.32 -15.63
CA GLU A 33 -13.91 -12.50 -14.25
C GLU A 33 -12.71 -12.60 -13.29
N THR A 34 -11.69 -13.38 -13.65
CA THR A 34 -10.47 -13.53 -12.85
C THR A 34 -9.71 -12.19 -12.76
N ALA A 35 -9.58 -11.46 -13.87
CA ALA A 35 -8.94 -10.16 -13.91
C ALA A 35 -9.71 -9.14 -13.05
N ARG A 36 -11.03 -9.06 -13.19
CA ARG A 36 -11.88 -8.19 -12.37
C ARG A 36 -11.73 -8.48 -10.89
N ALA A 37 -11.77 -9.75 -10.48
CA ALA A 37 -11.59 -10.13 -9.08
C ALA A 37 -10.22 -9.71 -8.52
N ARG A 38 -9.16 -9.78 -9.34
CA ARG A 38 -7.81 -9.33 -8.96
C ARG A 38 -7.75 -7.81 -8.81
N VAL A 39 -8.33 -7.06 -9.74
CA VAL A 39 -8.39 -5.59 -9.69
C VAL A 39 -9.16 -5.14 -8.45
N ILE A 40 -10.37 -5.67 -8.21
CA ILE A 40 -11.16 -5.34 -7.02
C ILE A 40 -10.34 -5.58 -5.74
N ARG A 41 -9.66 -6.72 -5.62
CA ARG A 41 -8.82 -7.02 -4.46
C ARG A 41 -7.63 -6.06 -4.32
N ALA A 42 -7.01 -5.65 -5.42
CA ALA A 42 -5.90 -4.71 -5.40
C ALA A 42 -6.36 -3.32 -4.93
N GLU A 43 -7.45 -2.82 -5.51
CA GLU A 43 -8.03 -1.53 -5.15
C GLU A 43 -8.51 -1.47 -3.71
N LEU A 44 -9.22 -2.51 -3.24
CA LEU A 44 -9.64 -2.58 -1.85
C LEU A 44 -8.45 -2.60 -0.88
N LYS A 45 -7.36 -3.29 -1.23
CA LYS A 45 -6.13 -3.30 -0.43
C LYS A 45 -5.48 -1.92 -0.40
N ALA A 46 -5.36 -1.26 -1.56
CA ALA A 46 -4.80 0.08 -1.65
C ALA A 46 -5.59 1.05 -0.76
N GLU A 47 -6.92 1.00 -0.86
CA GLU A 47 -7.80 1.85 -0.07
C GLU A 47 -7.77 1.50 1.43
N ALA A 48 -7.70 0.22 1.79
CA ALA A 48 -7.58 -0.22 3.18
C ALA A 48 -6.28 0.27 3.82
N VAL A 49 -5.15 0.15 3.12
CA VAL A 49 -3.86 0.68 3.57
C VAL A 49 -3.95 2.20 3.73
N ARG A 50 -4.54 2.91 2.76
CA ARG A 50 -4.75 4.37 2.83
C ARG A 50 -5.61 4.77 4.02
N ALA A 51 -6.61 3.96 4.37
CA ALA A 51 -7.48 4.16 5.52
C ALA A 51 -6.82 3.80 6.87
N GLY A 52 -5.62 3.22 6.86
CA GLY A 52 -4.87 2.80 8.05
C GLY A 52 -5.33 1.47 8.62
N MET A 53 -5.85 0.56 7.79
CA MET A 53 -6.16 -0.81 8.19
C MET A 53 -4.86 -1.55 8.54
N ILE A 54 -4.80 -2.13 9.75
CA ILE A 54 -3.67 -2.96 10.19
C ILE A 54 -3.86 -4.40 9.69
N ASP A 55 -5.06 -4.92 9.83
CA ASP A 55 -5.38 -6.30 9.47
C ASP A 55 -6.12 -6.37 8.13
N LEU A 56 -5.36 -6.58 7.06
CA LEU A 56 -5.88 -6.69 5.70
C LEU A 56 -6.74 -7.95 5.49
N ASP A 57 -6.62 -8.98 6.34
CA ASP A 57 -7.48 -10.15 6.25
C ASP A 57 -8.94 -9.81 6.62
N GLY A 58 -9.16 -8.68 7.32
CA GLY A 58 -10.49 -8.12 7.55
C GLY A 58 -11.28 -7.83 6.27
N LEU A 59 -10.62 -7.64 5.12
CA LEU A 59 -11.29 -7.46 3.82
C LEU A 59 -12.13 -8.68 3.40
N LYS A 60 -11.84 -9.88 3.93
CA LYS A 60 -12.64 -11.09 3.70
C LYS A 60 -14.05 -11.00 4.29
N LEU A 61 -14.28 -10.04 5.19
CA LEU A 61 -15.58 -9.79 5.81
C LEU A 61 -16.48 -8.89 4.92
N LEU A 62 -15.96 -8.36 3.81
CA LEU A 62 -16.74 -7.62 2.83
C LEU A 62 -17.45 -8.58 1.87
N ASP A 63 -18.68 -8.25 1.52
CA ASP A 63 -19.39 -8.94 0.44
C ASP A 63 -18.80 -8.52 -0.91
N ALA A 64 -17.95 -9.37 -1.47
CA ALA A 64 -17.28 -9.12 -2.75
C ALA A 64 -18.25 -8.98 -3.93
N ASN A 65 -19.47 -9.52 -3.84
CA ASN A 65 -20.46 -9.45 -4.92
C ASN A 65 -21.17 -8.09 -5.00
N ALA A 66 -21.19 -7.34 -3.90
CA ALA A 66 -21.76 -6.01 -3.85
C ALA A 66 -20.81 -4.92 -4.39
N ILE A 67 -19.55 -5.28 -4.67
CA ILE A 67 -18.49 -4.33 -5.01
C ILE A 67 -18.39 -4.20 -6.53
N LYS A 68 -18.53 -2.97 -7.03
CA LYS A 68 -18.49 -2.66 -8.46
C LYS A 68 -17.22 -1.89 -8.81
N LEU A 69 -16.71 -2.16 -10.01
CA LEU A 69 -15.63 -1.38 -10.63
C LEU A 69 -16.24 -0.31 -11.52
N ASN A 70 -15.69 0.90 -11.48
CA ASN A 70 -16.00 1.96 -12.43
C ASN A 70 -15.24 1.75 -13.75
N SER A 71 -15.44 2.65 -14.71
CA SER A 71 -14.74 2.64 -16.02
C SER A 71 -13.21 2.81 -15.91
N ASP A 72 -12.74 3.41 -14.82
CA ASP A 72 -11.32 3.71 -14.58
C ASP A 72 -10.60 2.55 -13.88
N GLY A 73 -11.33 1.50 -13.50
CA GLY A 73 -10.80 0.34 -12.79
C GLY A 73 -10.71 0.51 -11.27
N GLU A 74 -11.34 1.55 -10.72
CA GLU A 74 -11.44 1.79 -9.28
C GLU A 74 -12.72 1.20 -8.69
N VAL A 75 -12.71 0.90 -7.40
CA VAL A 75 -13.89 0.39 -6.69
C VAL A 75 -14.83 1.55 -6.33
N GLU A 76 -16.07 1.48 -6.80
CA GLU A 76 -17.10 2.47 -6.49
C GLU A 76 -17.35 2.56 -4.98
N GLY A 77 -17.18 3.75 -4.42
CA GLY A 77 -17.44 3.99 -3.00
C GLY A 77 -16.46 3.32 -2.03
N ALA A 78 -15.25 2.94 -2.49
CA ALA A 78 -14.24 2.29 -1.64
C ALA A 78 -13.97 3.04 -0.32
N SER A 79 -13.86 4.37 -0.37
CA SER A 79 -13.67 5.20 0.82
C SER A 79 -14.85 5.14 1.79
N ALA A 80 -16.09 5.10 1.28
CA ALA A 80 -17.28 5.00 2.11
C ALA A 80 -17.38 3.61 2.76
N ILE A 81 -16.99 2.56 2.04
CA ILE A 81 -16.88 1.20 2.56
C ILE A 81 -15.88 1.17 3.72
N MET A 82 -14.66 1.71 3.53
CA MET A 82 -13.65 1.74 4.59
C MET A 82 -14.07 2.59 5.80
N ALA A 83 -14.73 3.73 5.58
CA ALA A 83 -15.25 4.55 6.67
C ALA A 83 -16.35 3.84 7.47
N LYS A 84 -17.22 3.05 6.82
CA LYS A 84 -18.19 2.18 7.48
C LYS A 84 -17.50 1.08 8.26
N PHE A 85 -16.50 0.43 7.66
CA PHE A 85 -15.71 -0.61 8.32
C PHE A 85 -14.98 -0.10 9.56
N LYS A 86 -14.45 1.13 9.52
CA LYS A 86 -13.79 1.76 10.66
C LYS A 86 -14.76 2.03 11.81
N ARG A 87 -16.04 2.29 11.52
CA ARG A 87 -17.10 2.43 12.52
C ARG A 87 -17.54 1.09 13.09
N ASP A 88 -17.79 0.11 12.23
CA ASP A 88 -18.35 -1.19 12.61
C ASP A 88 -17.30 -2.11 13.26
N LYS A 89 -16.04 -2.00 12.83
CA LYS A 89 -14.90 -2.83 13.26
C LYS A 89 -13.65 -1.98 13.48
N PRO A 90 -13.63 -1.09 14.49
CA PRO A 90 -12.50 -0.19 14.73
C PRO A 90 -11.17 -0.92 14.95
N TRP A 91 -11.21 -2.13 15.51
CA TRP A 91 -10.05 -2.97 15.80
C TRP A 91 -9.28 -3.46 14.57
N LEU A 92 -9.86 -3.37 13.35
CA LEU A 92 -9.14 -3.62 12.10
C LEU A 92 -8.22 -2.47 11.70
N PHE A 93 -8.41 -1.29 12.29
CA PHE A 93 -7.71 -0.06 11.94
C PHE A 93 -6.76 0.35 13.05
N GLY A 94 -5.65 0.95 12.67
CA GLY A 94 -4.72 1.51 13.62
C GLY A 94 -5.32 2.68 14.38
N ALA A 95 -4.96 2.77 15.66
CA ALA A 95 -5.15 4.00 16.40
C ALA A 95 -4.39 5.13 15.68
N LEU A 96 -5.03 6.28 15.55
CA LEU A 96 -4.32 7.51 15.20
C LEU A 96 -3.27 7.71 16.29
N SER A 97 -2.00 7.61 15.92
CA SER A 97 -0.89 7.81 16.84
C SER A 97 -1.08 9.18 17.52
N SER A 98 -1.29 9.20 18.84
CA SER A 98 -1.43 10.44 19.60
C SER A 98 -0.09 11.10 19.89
N SER A 99 1.01 10.52 19.41
CA SER A 99 2.34 11.07 19.61
C SER A 99 2.53 12.35 18.79
N SER A 100 2.63 13.47 19.47
CA SER A 100 3.13 14.72 18.90
C SER A 100 4.63 14.59 18.61
N ARG A 101 5.09 15.06 17.44
CA ARG A 101 6.52 15.27 17.20
C ARG A 101 7.03 16.28 18.22
N ALA A 102 7.92 15.87 19.11
CA ALA A 102 8.58 16.79 20.03
C ALA A 102 9.43 17.78 19.22
N THR A 103 9.21 19.08 19.40
CA THR A 103 10.12 20.08 18.87
C THR A 103 11.44 19.93 19.63
N PRO A 104 12.56 19.62 18.96
CA PRO A 104 13.84 19.52 19.63
C PRO A 104 14.20 20.88 20.26
N PRO A 105 14.82 20.92 21.45
CA PRO A 105 15.28 22.17 22.03
C PRO A 105 16.28 22.84 21.09
N VAL A 106 16.30 24.18 21.08
CA VAL A 106 17.28 24.95 20.32
C VAL A 106 18.67 24.64 20.88
N ALA A 107 19.64 24.40 20.00
CA ALA A 107 21.03 24.18 20.41
C ALA A 107 21.57 25.42 21.13
N GLU A 108 22.01 25.26 22.38
CA GLU A 108 22.65 26.34 23.12
C GLU A 108 24.06 26.61 22.57
N PRO A 109 24.48 27.88 22.38
CA PRO A 109 25.84 28.20 21.98
C PRO A 109 26.84 27.77 23.08
N PRO A 110 28.10 27.45 22.72
CA PRO A 110 29.11 27.03 23.69
C PRO A 110 29.36 28.17 24.70
N ARG A 111 28.93 27.97 25.94
CA ARG A 111 29.15 28.89 27.07
C ARG A 111 30.11 28.28 28.08
N GLN A 112 30.90 29.13 28.73
CA GLN A 112 31.68 28.70 29.89
C GLN A 112 30.72 28.32 31.03
N LYS A 113 30.85 27.10 31.55
CA LYS A 113 30.11 26.65 32.72
C LYS A 113 30.49 27.51 33.93
N ARG A 114 29.54 27.80 34.81
CA ARG A 114 29.84 28.41 36.12
C ARG A 114 30.51 27.38 37.03
N ALA A 115 31.22 27.83 38.06
CA ALA A 115 31.85 26.93 39.04
C ALA A 115 30.84 25.98 39.71
N SER A 116 29.59 26.41 39.88
CA SER A 116 28.48 25.60 40.42
C SER A 116 27.95 24.54 39.45
N GLU A 117 28.27 24.65 38.16
CA GLU A 117 27.83 23.73 37.09
C GLU A 117 28.95 22.75 36.68
N MET A 118 30.14 22.85 37.28
CA MET A 118 31.26 21.95 37.04
C MET A 118 31.31 20.86 38.10
N SER A 119 31.70 19.65 37.70
CA SER A 119 32.16 18.65 38.67
C SER A 119 33.46 19.11 39.34
N PRO A 120 33.82 18.56 40.52
CA PRO A 120 35.04 18.94 41.24
C PRO A 120 36.31 18.78 40.41
N ASP A 121 36.38 17.76 39.54
CA ASP A 121 37.56 17.49 38.71
C ASP A 121 37.63 18.44 37.51
N GLU A 122 36.50 18.73 36.85
CA GLU A 122 36.41 19.76 35.81
C GLU A 122 36.80 21.13 36.37
N TYR A 123 36.34 21.47 37.58
CA TYR A 123 36.67 22.73 38.23
C TYR A 123 38.17 22.87 38.50
N ARG A 124 38.81 21.80 39.01
CA ARG A 124 40.27 21.78 39.25
C ARG A 124 41.05 21.97 37.95
N ALA A 125 40.65 21.29 36.88
CA ALA A 125 41.29 21.41 35.57
C ALA A 125 41.12 22.83 34.99
N ALA A 126 39.91 23.39 35.04
CA ALA A 126 39.64 24.75 34.58
C ALA A 126 40.42 25.80 35.38
N ARG A 127 40.50 25.64 36.71
CA ARG A 127 41.27 26.51 37.59
C ARG A 127 42.78 26.42 37.32
N ALA A 128 43.30 25.22 37.07
CA ALA A 128 44.71 25.02 36.72
C ALA A 128 45.06 25.69 35.38
N GLU A 129 44.20 25.57 34.37
CA GLU A 129 44.41 26.22 33.07
C GLU A 129 44.39 27.76 33.17
N LEU A 130 43.49 28.32 33.99
CA LEU A 130 43.47 29.76 34.28
C LEU A 130 44.76 30.27 34.94
N LEU A 131 45.30 29.50 35.89
CA LEU A 131 46.55 29.83 36.56
C LEU A 131 47.78 29.67 35.64
N ARG A 132 47.73 28.74 34.67
CA ARG A 132 48.79 28.54 33.67
C ARG A 132 48.86 29.66 32.63
N ARG A 133 47.74 30.33 32.37
CA ARG A 133 47.61 31.41 31.38
C ARG A 133 47.92 32.81 31.94
N ARG A 134 48.21 32.93 33.23
CA ARG A 134 48.56 34.18 33.92
C ARG A 134 50.07 34.31 34.04
#